data_AF-A0A2E7J526-F1
#
_entry.id   AF-A0A2E7J526-F1
#
_cell.length_a   1.000
_cell.length_b   1.000
_cell.length_c   1.000
_cell.angle_alpha   90.00
_cell.angle_beta   90.00
_cell.angle_gamma   90.00
#
_symmetry.space_group_name_H-M   'P 1'
#
loop_
_entity.id
_entity.type
_entity.pdbx_description
1 polymer ?
#
loop_
_entity_poly.entity_id
_entity_poly.type
_entity_poly.pdbx_seq_one_letter_code
_entity_poly.pdbx_strand_id
1 'polypeptide(L)'
;MAHYKILGQDPYWMNFFGLMVLTVIEVAAVGVELSTTVTLTILTVIAIPKFLMIAAIFMHLYGDEDSGILTLTALFPAFFIIIMVLFIGLTHPDSATGLPEWCRPGNWGL
;
A
#
# COMPACT_ATOMS: atom_id res chain seq x y z
N MET A 1 -4.19 15.01 -19.27
CA MET A 1 -2.87 14.50 -19.69
C MET A 1 -1.85 15.30 -18.90
N ALA A 2 -0.96 14.62 -18.16
CA ALA A 2 -0.01 15.28 -17.28
C ALA A 2 0.88 16.24 -18.08
N HIS A 3 1.10 17.45 -17.55
CA HIS A 3 1.85 18.50 -18.23
C HIS A 3 3.37 18.27 -18.24
N TYR A 4 3.84 17.24 -17.51
CA TYR A 4 5.25 16.90 -17.38
C TYR A 4 5.54 15.50 -17.93
N LYS A 5 6.77 15.30 -18.40
CA LYS A 5 7.28 14.00 -18.86
C LYS A 5 8.23 13.45 -17.81
N ILE A 6 8.17 12.14 -17.58
CA ILE A 6 9.16 11.45 -16.75
C ILE A 6 10.04 10.65 -17.71
N LEU A 7 11.36 10.89 -17.71
CA LEU A 7 12.32 10.29 -18.65
C LEU A 7 11.95 10.43 -20.14
N GLY A 8 11.28 11.52 -20.50
CA GLY A 8 10.88 11.80 -21.89
C GLY A 8 9.65 11.01 -22.37
N GLN A 9 9.09 10.13 -21.54
CA GLN A 9 7.86 9.40 -21.82
C GLN A 9 6.68 9.94 -21.01
N ASP A 10 5.48 9.55 -21.44
CA ASP A 10 4.25 9.87 -20.73
C ASP A 10 4.25 9.23 -19.33
N PRO A 11 3.96 10.00 -18.28
CA PRO A 11 4.02 9.52 -16.90
C PRO A 11 3.05 8.36 -16.64
N TYR A 12 1.88 8.31 -17.27
CA TYR A 12 0.93 7.20 -17.07
C TYR A 12 1.48 5.90 -17.63
N TRP A 13 2.11 5.95 -18.80
CA TRP A 13 2.72 4.77 -19.43
C TRP A 13 3.86 4.19 -18.60
N MET A 14 4.75 5.05 -18.10
CA MET A 14 5.84 4.57 -17.25
C MET A 14 5.34 4.08 -15.88
N ASN A 15 4.34 4.74 -15.31
CA ASN A 15 3.73 4.32 -14.05
C ASN A 15 3.03 2.96 -14.21
N PHE A 16 2.29 2.77 -15.30
CA PHE A 16 1.65 1.50 -15.63
C PHE A 16 2.68 0.38 -15.74
N PHE A 17 3.75 0.58 -16.50
CA PHE A 17 4.80 -0.44 -16.66
C PHE A 17 5.48 -0.76 -15.33
N GLY A 18 5.84 0.26 -14.55
CA GLY A 18 6.46 0.05 -13.23
C GLY A 18 5.54 -0.72 -12.27
N LEU A 19 4.24 -0.42 -12.25
CA LEU A 19 3.26 -1.17 -11.45
C LEU A 19 3.12 -2.62 -11.90
N MET A 20 3.15 -2.87 -13.21
CA MET A 20 3.11 -4.24 -13.74
C MET A 20 4.35 -5.03 -13.30
N VAL A 21 5.55 -4.45 -13.40
CA VAL A 21 6.79 -5.09 -12.95
C VAL A 21 6.74 -5.42 -11.45
N LEU A 22 6.37 -4.45 -10.62
CA LEU A 22 6.23 -4.66 -9.18
C LEU A 22 5.21 -5.75 -8.84
N THR A 23 4.09 -5.79 -9.58
CA THR A 23 3.05 -6.82 -9.39
C THR A 23 3.54 -8.21 -9.82
N VAL A 24 4.31 -8.31 -10.90
CA VAL A 24 4.93 -9.59 -11.31
C VAL A 24 5.88 -10.09 -10.22
N ILE A 25 6.65 -9.22 -9.58
CA ILE A 25 7.54 -9.59 -8.47
C ILE A 25 6.74 -10.11 -7.27
N GLU A 26 5.63 -9.46 -6.91
CA GLU A 26 4.75 -9.92 -5.82
C GLU A 26 4.16 -11.30 -6.13
N VAL A 27 3.63 -11.50 -7.35
CA VAL A 27 3.08 -12.78 -7.78
C VAL A 27 4.16 -13.87 -7.79
N ALA A 28 5.37 -13.55 -8.24
CA ALA A 28 6.50 -14.48 -8.22
C ALA A 28 6.90 -14.84 -6.77
N ALA A 29 6.96 -13.86 -5.87
CA ALA A 29 7.33 -14.06 -4.47
C ALA A 29 6.31 -14.93 -3.70
N VAL A 30 5.03 -14.89 -4.09
CA VAL A 30 3.99 -15.78 -3.55
C VAL A 30 3.99 -17.13 -4.28
N GLY A 31 4.35 -17.17 -5.56
CA GLY A 31 4.34 -18.37 -6.38
C GLY A 31 5.54 -19.32 -6.20
N VAL A 32 6.62 -18.86 -5.57
CA VAL A 32 7.79 -19.69 -5.22
C VAL A 32 7.80 -20.03 -3.73
N GLU A 33 8.43 -21.15 -3.37
CA GLU A 33 8.59 -21.55 -1.97
C GLU A 33 9.64 -20.67 -1.28
N LEU A 34 9.18 -19.60 -0.65
CA LEU A 34 9.95 -18.73 0.24
C LEU A 34 9.46 -18.90 1.68
N SER A 35 10.28 -18.52 2.66
CA SER A 35 9.82 -18.46 4.04
C SER A 35 8.76 -17.36 4.19
N THR A 36 7.77 -17.58 5.05
CA THR A 36 6.67 -16.63 5.29
C THR A 36 7.18 -15.21 5.59
N THR A 37 8.23 -15.11 6.41
CA THR A 37 8.85 -13.82 6.75
C THR A 37 9.42 -13.11 5.52
N VAL A 38 10.07 -13.85 4.61
CA VAL A 38 10.65 -13.27 3.39
C VAL A 38 9.54 -12.83 2.44
N THR A 39 8.52 -13.67 2.21
CA THR A 39 7.38 -13.31 1.35
C THR A 39 6.67 -12.05 1.87
N LEU A 40 6.35 -12.00 3.16
CA LEU A 40 5.68 -10.82 3.75
C LEU A 40 6.54 -9.57 3.69
N THR A 41 7.86 -9.69 3.86
CA THR A 41 8.79 -8.56 3.73
C THR A 41 8.78 -8.02 2.30
N ILE A 42 8.86 -8.90 1.29
CA ILE A 42 8.81 -8.49 -0.12
C ILE A 42 7.51 -7.76 -0.45
N LEU A 43 6.36 -8.33 -0.06
CA LEU A 43 5.05 -7.73 -0.29
C LEU A 43 4.93 -6.35 0.38
N THR A 44 5.39 -6.23 1.63
CA THR A 44 5.31 -4.97 2.39
C THR A 44 6.21 -3.89 1.79
N VAL A 45 7.44 -4.25 1.40
CA VAL A 45 8.38 -3.30 0.80
C VAL A 45 7.88 -2.83 -0.57
N ILE A 46 7.28 -3.70 -1.38
CA ILE A 46 6.73 -3.34 -2.69
C ILE A 46 5.44 -2.51 -2.57
N ALA A 47 4.65 -2.71 -1.53
CA ALA A 47 3.43 -1.93 -1.30
C ALA A 47 3.70 -0.42 -1.22
N ILE A 48 4.84 -0.01 -0.65
CA ILE A 48 5.22 1.41 -0.49
C ILE A 48 5.36 2.15 -1.83
N PRO A 49 6.26 1.74 -2.76
CA PRO A 49 6.38 2.41 -4.05
C PRO A 49 5.10 2.30 -4.88
N LYS A 50 4.37 1.16 -4.83
CA LYS A 50 3.09 1.04 -5.54
C LYS A 50 2.07 2.06 -5.05
N PHE A 51 1.95 2.24 -3.74
CA PHE A 51 1.07 3.24 -3.15
C PHE A 51 1.43 4.65 -3.63
N LEU A 52 2.71 5.02 -3.58
CA LEU A 52 3.18 6.34 -4.03
C LEU A 52 2.96 6.56 -5.53
N MET A 53 3.24 5.55 -6.36
CA MET A 53 3.01 5.58 -7.80
C MET A 53 1.55 5.81 -8.17
N ILE A 54 0.63 5.14 -7.47
CA ILE A 54 -0.81 5.31 -7.69
C ILE A 54 -1.27 6.68 -7.17
N ALA A 55 -0.90 7.04 -5.95
CA ALA A 55 -1.30 8.28 -5.29
C ALA A 55 -0.80 9.52 -6.06
N ALA A 56 0.48 9.56 -6.40
CA ALA A 56 1.08 10.71 -7.06
C ALA A 56 0.59 10.87 -8.51
N ILE A 57 0.60 9.78 -9.31
CA ILE A 57 0.40 9.86 -10.76
C ILE A 57 -1.05 9.58 -11.17
N PHE A 58 -1.65 8.48 -10.72
CA PHE A 58 -3.01 8.11 -11.15
C PHE A 58 -4.11 8.87 -10.41
N MET A 59 -3.90 9.19 -9.14
CA MET A 59 -4.84 9.99 -8.34
C MET A 59 -4.53 11.49 -8.39
N HIS A 60 -3.48 11.92 -9.11
CA HIS A 60 -3.08 13.32 -9.27
C HIS A 60 -2.89 14.06 -7.94
N LEU A 61 -2.49 13.35 -6.88
CA LEU A 61 -2.15 13.96 -5.60
C LEU A 61 -0.81 14.71 -5.65
N TYR A 62 -0.09 14.66 -6.77
CA TYR A 62 1.17 15.37 -6.93
C TYR A 62 1.37 15.90 -8.36
N GLY A 63 1.81 17.16 -8.47
CA GLY A 63 2.29 17.75 -9.72
C GLY A 63 1.27 18.57 -10.53
N ASP A 64 -0.02 18.53 -10.18
CA ASP A 64 -1.05 19.38 -10.78
C ASP A 64 -1.37 20.59 -9.88
N GLU A 65 -2.00 21.61 -10.45
CA GLU A 65 -2.32 22.88 -9.76
C GLU A 65 -3.17 22.66 -8.49
N ASP A 66 -4.09 21.70 -8.53
CA ASP A 66 -5.00 21.36 -7.42
C ASP A 66 -4.49 20.21 -6.53
N SER A 67 -3.33 19.63 -6.81
CA SER A 67 -2.82 18.46 -6.07
C SER A 67 -2.66 18.71 -4.56
N GLY A 68 -2.38 19.96 -4.16
CA GLY A 68 -2.20 20.32 -2.76
C GLY A 68 -3.47 20.12 -1.90
N ILE A 69 -4.62 20.61 -2.38
CA ILE A 69 -5.88 20.50 -1.63
C ILE A 69 -6.42 19.06 -1.63
N LEU A 70 -6.23 18.35 -2.74
CA LEU A 70 -6.60 16.93 -2.86
C LEU A 70 -5.77 16.07 -1.90
N THR A 71 -4.46 16.33 -1.80
CA THR A 71 -3.58 15.63 -0.85
C THR A 71 -3.96 15.90 0.59
N LEU A 72 -4.26 17.15 0.95
CA LEU A 72 -4.72 17.48 2.30
C LEU A 72 -6.01 16.75 2.66
N THR A 73 -6.93 16.66 1.70
CA THR A 73 -8.19 15.93 1.88
C THR A 73 -7.95 14.42 2.01
N ALA A 74 -6.99 13.85 1.28
CA ALA A 74 -6.61 12.44 1.41
C ALA A 74 -5.86 12.13 2.72
N LEU A 75 -5.07 13.07 3.24
CA LEU A 75 -4.34 12.92 4.49
C LEU A 75 -5.25 12.90 5.72
N PHE A 76 -6.41 13.56 5.66
CA PHE A 76 -7.37 13.57 6.77
C PHE A 76 -7.88 12.16 7.15
N PRO A 77 -8.51 11.36 6.26
CA PRO A 77 -8.89 9.99 6.59
C PRO A 77 -7.67 9.08 6.82
N ALA A 78 -6.54 9.29 6.13
CA ALA A 78 -5.32 8.53 6.38
C ALA A 78 -4.82 8.70 7.81
N PHE A 79 -4.87 9.93 8.35
CA PHE A 79 -4.55 10.21 9.74
C PHE A 79 -5.43 9.40 10.69
N PHE A 80 -6.75 9.41 10.51
CA PHE A 80 -7.65 8.62 11.37
C PHE A 80 -7.39 7.13 11.27
N ILE A 81 -7.14 6.59 10.08
CA ILE A 81 -6.80 5.17 9.91
C ILE A 81 -5.52 4.82 10.67
N ILE A 82 -4.47 5.65 10.55
CA ILE A 82 -3.21 5.46 11.28
C ILE A 82 -3.46 5.49 12.79
N ILE A 83 -4.23 6.45 13.29
CA ILE A 83 -4.57 6.54 14.71
C ILE A 83 -5.36 5.32 15.17
N MET A 84 -6.37 4.89 14.41
CA MET A 84 -7.17 3.70 14.72
C MET A 84 -6.29 2.45 14.78
N VAL A 85 -5.37 2.26 13.84
CA VAL A 85 -4.48 1.09 13.85
C VAL A 85 -3.47 1.16 15.00
N LEU A 86 -2.79 2.29 15.18
CA LEU A 86 -1.73 2.39 16.19
C LEU A 86 -2.27 2.44 17.61
N PHE A 87 -3.26 3.30 17.91
CA PHE A 87 -3.75 3.47 19.28
C PHE A 87 -4.83 2.45 19.63
N ILE A 88 -5.79 2.19 18.74
CA ILE A 88 -6.85 1.23 19.06
C ILE A 88 -6.35 -0.20 18.78
N GLY A 89 -5.77 -0.43 17.61
CA GLY A 89 -5.31 -1.75 17.19
C GLY A 89 -4.09 -2.28 17.96
N LEU A 90 -3.08 -1.46 18.24
CA LEU A 90 -1.81 -1.95 18.82
C LEU A 90 -1.61 -1.63 20.30
N THR A 91 -2.36 -0.69 20.90
CA THR A 91 -2.17 -0.30 22.31
C THR A 91 -3.29 -0.73 23.26
N HIS A 92 -4.34 -1.40 22.78
CA HIS A 92 -5.36 -2.00 23.65
C HIS A 92 -5.00 -3.44 24.03
N PRO A 93 -5.07 -3.82 25.33
CA PRO A 93 -4.98 -5.22 25.72
C PRO A 93 -6.14 -5.98 25.07
N ASP A 94 -5.86 -7.19 24.56
CA ASP A 94 -6.82 -8.04 23.85
C ASP A 94 -7.28 -7.61 22.45
N SER A 95 -6.67 -6.59 21.83
CA SER A 95 -7.00 -6.21 20.45
C SER A 95 -6.81 -7.35 19.43
N ALA A 96 -5.79 -8.18 19.63
CA ALA A 96 -5.52 -9.37 18.80
C ALA A 96 -5.93 -10.69 19.49
N THR A 97 -5.88 -10.76 20.82
CA THR A 97 -6.12 -12.00 21.59
C THR A 97 -7.55 -12.15 22.12
N GLY A 98 -8.31 -11.07 22.25
CA GLY A 98 -9.73 -11.11 22.65
C GLY A 98 -10.70 -11.38 21.51
N LEU A 99 -10.20 -11.51 20.29
CA LEU A 99 -11.01 -11.86 19.13
C LEU A 99 -11.43 -13.35 19.20
N PRO A 100 -12.62 -13.71 18.69
CA PRO A 100 -13.01 -15.11 18.55
C PRO A 100 -11.96 -15.92 17.78
N GLU A 101 -11.87 -17.24 18.05
CA GLU A 101 -10.82 -18.10 17.46
C GLU A 101 -10.80 -18.07 15.93
N TRP A 102 -11.96 -17.94 15.29
CA TRP A 102 -12.11 -17.81 13.84
C TRP A 102 -11.61 -16.49 13.25
N CYS A 103 -11.19 -15.51 14.07
CA CYS A 103 -10.56 -14.25 13.64
C CYS A 103 -9.08 -14.17 14.03
N ARG A 104 -8.57 -15.17 14.78
CA ARG A 104 -7.21 -15.15 15.35
C ARG A 104 -6.23 -15.91 14.45
N PRO A 105 -5.16 -15.26 13.95
CA PRO A 105 -4.12 -15.92 13.18
C PRO A 105 -3.54 -17.12 13.93
N GLY A 106 -3.66 -18.31 13.34
CA GLY A 106 -3.13 -19.57 13.86
C GLY A 106 -4.10 -20.39 14.73
N ASN A 107 -5.32 -19.90 14.97
CA ASN A 107 -6.32 -20.58 15.80
C ASN A 107 -7.56 -21.05 15.02
N TRP A 108 -7.44 -21.19 13.70
CA TRP A 108 -8.55 -21.43 12.77
C TRP A 108 -9.17 -22.84 12.82
N GLY A 109 -8.77 -23.70 13.77
CA GLY A 109 -9.34 -25.04 13.93
C GLY A 109 -9.24 -25.96 12.71
N LEU A 110 -8.30 -25.68 11.80
CA LEU A 110 -7.95 -26.48 10.62
C LEU A 110 -6.63 -27.20 10.85
#